data_AF-A0A522EAK4-F1
#
_entry.id   AF-A0A522EAK4-F1
#
_cell.length_a   1.000
_cell.length_b   1.000
_cell.length_c   1.000
_cell.angle_alpha   90.00
_cell.angle_beta   90.00
_cell.angle_gamma   90.00
#
_symmetry.space_group_name_H-M   'P 1'
#
loop_
_entity.id
_entity.type
_entity.pdbx_description
1 polymer ?
#
loop_
_entity_poly.entity_id
_entity_poly.type
_entity_poly.pdbx_seq_one_letter_code
_entity_poly.pdbx_strand_id
1 'polypeptide(L)'
;MLSNLKPDQILIKKHFEELSFIKSDIESYNYFIDQELQNIIAENGDIEPTVIPQNVDEFKIRFDKPVVGYPEITEADGSKRKIYPAEARLRKLTYYAPISIRVSAIINGAQRESFETQICNIPVMLRSKQCHLYKLSPDELISH
;
A
#
# COMPACT_ATOMS: atom_id res chain seq x y z
N MET A 1 -33.61 23.61 -7.51
CA MET A 1 -32.32 24.30 -7.22
C MET A 1 -31.42 24.51 -8.44
N LEU A 2 -31.74 24.02 -9.65
CA LEU A 2 -30.90 24.21 -10.85
C LEU A 2 -31.26 25.43 -11.72
N SER A 3 -32.30 26.20 -11.36
CA SER A 3 -32.89 27.21 -12.26
C SER A 3 -32.11 28.51 -12.41
N ASN A 4 -31.05 28.74 -11.64
CA ASN A 4 -30.31 30.03 -11.61
C ASN A 4 -28.81 29.92 -11.93
N LEU A 5 -28.32 28.77 -12.41
CA LEU A 5 -26.90 28.58 -12.74
C LEU A 5 -26.64 28.91 -14.22
N LYS A 6 -25.56 29.64 -14.50
CA LYS A 6 -25.09 29.90 -15.87
C LYS A 6 -24.59 28.60 -16.53
N PRO A 7 -24.61 28.46 -17.87
CA PRO A 7 -24.16 27.25 -18.57
C PRO A 7 -22.78 26.76 -18.15
N ASP A 8 -21.82 27.67 -18.00
CA ASP A 8 -20.45 27.34 -17.56
C ASP A 8 -20.41 26.78 -16.14
N GLN A 9 -21.27 27.27 -15.25
CA GLN A 9 -21.37 26.79 -13.87
C GLN A 9 -21.98 25.39 -13.81
N ILE A 10 -22.90 25.06 -14.72
CA ILE A 10 -23.48 23.71 -14.83
C ILE A 10 -22.41 22.72 -15.27
N LEU A 11 -21.58 23.08 -16.25
CA LEU A 11 -20.45 22.27 -16.73
C LEU A 11 -19.44 22.01 -15.61
N ILE A 12 -19.01 23.05 -14.91
CA ILE A 12 -18.07 22.94 -13.79
C ILE A 12 -18.65 22.07 -12.68
N LYS A 13 -19.93 22.27 -12.32
CA LYS A 13 -20.60 21.46 -11.29
C LYS A 13 -20.67 19.99 -11.66
N LYS A 14 -21.09 19.66 -12.89
CA LYS A 14 -21.10 18.27 -13.38
C LYS A 14 -19.72 17.64 -13.38
N HIS A 15 -18.70 18.38 -13.84
CA HIS A 15 -17.32 17.89 -13.82
C HIS A 15 -16.90 17.49 -12.41
N PHE A 16 -17.19 18.31 -11.38
CA PHE A 16 -16.82 18.00 -9.99
C PHE A 16 -17.75 17.00 -9.28
N GLU A 17 -18.98 16.83 -9.76
CA GLU A 17 -19.86 15.72 -9.33
C GLU A 17 -19.29 14.36 -9.77
N GLU A 18 -18.67 14.30 -10.94
CA GLU A 18 -18.05 13.08 -11.51
C GLU A 18 -16.58 12.89 -11.09
N LEU A 19 -15.83 13.99 -10.96
CA LEU A 19 -14.39 14.01 -10.69
C LEU A 19 -14.13 14.81 -9.43
N SER A 20 -13.90 14.10 -8.33
CA SER A 20 -13.52 14.73 -7.06
C SER A 20 -12.23 15.55 -7.22
N PHE A 21 -12.15 16.68 -6.53
CA PHE A 21 -10.95 17.54 -6.49
C PHE A 21 -9.67 16.81 -6.06
N ILE A 22 -9.79 15.72 -5.29
CA ILE A 22 -8.67 14.95 -4.75
C ILE A 22 -8.41 13.65 -5.52
N LYS A 23 -9.15 13.44 -6.62
CA LYS A 23 -9.09 12.20 -7.39
C LYS A 23 -7.69 11.92 -7.92
N SER A 24 -6.98 12.94 -8.38
CA SER A 24 -5.59 12.81 -8.88
C SER A 24 -4.65 12.21 -7.83
N ASP A 25 -4.76 12.65 -6.58
CA ASP A 25 -3.86 12.18 -5.52
C ASP A 25 -4.18 10.73 -5.14
N ILE A 26 -5.47 10.39 -5.05
CA ILE A 26 -5.91 9.01 -4.79
C ILE A 26 -5.50 8.08 -5.94
N GLU A 27 -5.65 8.51 -7.19
CA GLU A 27 -5.24 7.75 -8.37
C GLU A 27 -3.73 7.56 -8.42
N SER A 28 -2.95 8.62 -8.15
CA SER A 28 -1.49 8.56 -8.05
C SER A 28 -1.03 7.59 -6.97
N TYR A 29 -1.63 7.65 -5.77
CA TYR A 29 -1.32 6.72 -4.69
C TYR A 29 -1.69 5.28 -5.06
N ASN A 30 -2.87 5.05 -5.63
CA ASN A 30 -3.27 3.70 -6.04
C ASN A 30 -2.34 3.15 -7.14
N TYR A 31 -1.97 3.98 -8.12
CA TYR A 31 -1.02 3.60 -9.16
C TYR A 31 0.34 3.25 -8.56
N PHE A 32 0.81 4.01 -7.58
CA PHE A 32 2.05 3.71 -6.87
C PHE A 32 2.00 2.34 -6.18
N ILE A 33 0.93 2.04 -5.43
CA ILE A 33 0.77 0.77 -4.71
C ILE A 33 0.59 -0.42 -5.66
N ASP A 34 -0.19 -0.24 -6.72
CA ASP A 34 -0.57 -1.32 -7.63
C ASP A 34 0.51 -1.64 -8.66
N GLN A 35 1.34 -0.66 -9.05
CA GLN A 35 2.30 -0.80 -10.17
C GLN A 35 3.73 -0.38 -9.81
N GLU A 36 3.94 0.87 -9.39
CA GLU A 36 5.31 1.41 -9.23
C GLU A 36 6.09 0.71 -8.11
N LEU A 37 5.44 0.34 -7.01
CA LEU A 37 6.08 -0.37 -5.91
C LEU A 37 6.66 -1.72 -6.38
N GLN A 38 5.93 -2.44 -7.25
CA GLN A 38 6.40 -3.70 -7.83
C GLN A 38 7.56 -3.46 -8.79
N ASN A 39 7.51 -2.39 -9.60
CA ASN A 39 8.58 -2.04 -10.53
C ASN A 39 9.89 -1.71 -9.78
N ILE A 40 9.82 -0.87 -8.75
CA ILE A 40 10.97 -0.49 -7.92
C ILE A 40 11.65 -1.71 -7.30
N ILE A 41 10.85 -2.68 -6.81
CA ILE A 41 11.38 -3.90 -6.22
C ILE A 41 11.99 -4.81 -7.30
N ALA A 42 11.35 -4.93 -8.45
CA ALA A 42 11.87 -5.73 -9.57
C ALA A 42 13.19 -5.18 -10.12
N GLU A 43 13.37 -3.86 -10.16
CA GLU A 43 14.63 -3.21 -10.56
C GLU A 43 15.81 -3.57 -9.65
N ASN A 44 15.55 -3.79 -8.36
CA ASN A 44 16.54 -4.18 -7.35
C ASN A 44 16.52 -5.70 -7.05
N GLY A 45 15.96 -6.50 -7.97
CA GLY A 45 15.45 -7.84 -7.69
C GLY A 45 16.44 -8.86 -7.15
N ASP A 46 17.72 -8.80 -7.55
CA ASP A 46 18.77 -9.67 -7.03
C ASP A 46 19.83 -8.84 -6.29
N ILE A 47 20.00 -9.09 -5.00
CA ILE A 47 21.12 -8.56 -4.21
C ILE A 47 22.25 -9.59 -4.19
N GLU A 48 23.44 -9.16 -4.59
CA GLU A 48 24.69 -9.91 -4.47
C GLU A 48 25.45 -9.47 -3.21
N PRO A 49 25.55 -10.31 -2.16
CA PRO A 49 26.31 -9.96 -0.98
C PRO A 49 27.82 -9.92 -1.27
N THR A 50 28.53 -8.99 -0.63
CA THR A 50 29.99 -8.85 -0.80
C THR A 50 30.79 -10.03 -0.25
N VAL A 51 30.20 -10.82 0.65
CA VAL A 51 30.80 -12.01 1.26
C VAL A 51 29.92 -13.21 0.94
N ILE A 52 30.48 -14.21 0.25
CA ILE A 52 29.82 -15.46 -0.07
C ILE A 52 30.33 -16.60 0.83
N PRO A 53 29.48 -17.60 1.16
CA PRO A 53 29.92 -18.76 1.94
C PRO A 53 31.05 -19.53 1.24
N GLN A 54 31.92 -20.16 2.04
CA GLN A 54 32.94 -21.07 1.50
C GLN A 54 32.25 -22.24 0.78
N ASN A 55 32.73 -22.59 -0.42
CA ASN A 55 32.18 -23.62 -1.32
C ASN A 55 30.90 -23.22 -2.10
N VAL A 56 30.65 -21.92 -2.28
CA VAL A 56 29.60 -21.40 -3.15
C VAL A 56 30.24 -20.49 -4.19
N ASP A 57 29.92 -20.69 -5.47
CA ASP A 57 30.45 -19.87 -6.58
C ASP A 57 29.60 -18.61 -6.79
N GLU A 58 28.29 -18.72 -6.57
CA GLU A 58 27.33 -17.63 -6.71
C GLU A 58 26.27 -17.69 -5.61
N PHE A 59 26.06 -16.57 -4.92
CA PHE A 59 25.01 -16.41 -3.92
C PHE A 59 24.24 -15.12 -4.17
N LYS A 60 22.94 -15.23 -4.44
CA LYS A 60 22.03 -14.09 -4.67
C LYS A 60 20.84 -14.17 -3.73
N ILE A 61 20.41 -13.02 -3.23
CA ILE A 61 19.14 -12.86 -2.52
C ILE A 61 18.15 -12.28 -3.51
N ARG A 62 17.12 -13.05 -3.84
CA ARG A 62 16.05 -12.64 -4.75
C ARG A 62 14.85 -12.13 -3.97
N PHE A 63 14.36 -10.96 -4.36
CA PHE A 63 13.10 -10.41 -3.90
C PHE A 63 11.99 -10.71 -4.92
N ASP A 64 10.94 -11.38 -4.45
CA ASP A 64 9.73 -11.59 -5.24
C ASP A 64 8.79 -10.38 -5.14
N LYS A 65 7.54 -10.53 -5.56
CA LYS A 65 6.55 -9.45 -5.56
C LYS A 65 6.18 -9.02 -4.13
N PRO A 66 6.16 -7.71 -3.83
CA PRO A 66 5.64 -7.20 -2.57
C PRO A 66 4.12 -7.40 -2.49
N VAL A 67 3.65 -7.62 -1.27
CA VAL A 67 2.23 -7.66 -0.92
C VAL A 67 1.98 -6.57 0.12
N VAL A 68 1.13 -5.60 -0.24
CA VAL A 68 0.70 -4.55 0.68
C VAL A 68 -0.55 -5.03 1.41
N GLY A 69 -0.47 -5.09 2.74
CA GLY A 69 -1.59 -5.42 3.62
C GLY A 69 -2.54 -4.23 3.80
N TYR A 70 -3.45 -4.33 4.77
CA TYR A 70 -4.33 -3.22 5.14
C TYR A 70 -3.89 -2.58 6.46
N PRO A 71 -4.35 -1.37 6.77
CA PRO A 71 -4.00 -0.72 8.02
C PRO A 71 -4.35 -1.53 9.25
N GLU A 72 -3.34 -1.81 10.05
CA GLU A 72 -3.43 -2.63 11.26
C GLU A 72 -2.63 -2.00 12.41
N ILE A 73 -2.99 -2.38 13.63
CA ILE A 73 -2.23 -2.07 14.84
C ILE A 73 -1.85 -3.38 15.52
N THR A 74 -0.63 -3.41 16.07
CA THR A 74 -0.21 -4.43 17.04
C THR A 74 -0.40 -3.87 18.44
N GLU A 75 -1.27 -4.51 19.24
CA GLU A 75 -1.51 -4.10 20.62
C GLU A 75 -0.40 -4.64 21.55
N ALA A 76 -0.40 -4.18 22.81
CA ALA A 76 0.65 -4.53 23.78
C ALA A 76 0.77 -6.04 24.08
N ASP A 77 -0.31 -6.79 23.85
CA ASP A 77 -0.35 -8.26 23.97
C ASP A 77 0.17 -8.98 22.71
N GLY A 78 0.59 -8.24 21.69
CA GLY A 78 1.06 -8.76 20.41
C GLY A 78 -0.06 -9.11 19.43
N SER A 79 -1.33 -8.92 19.80
CA SER A 79 -2.45 -9.16 18.89
C SER A 79 -2.49 -8.11 17.78
N LYS A 80 -2.82 -8.55 16.56
CA LYS A 80 -2.99 -7.69 15.39
C LYS A 80 -4.47 -7.51 15.09
N ARG A 81 -4.89 -6.26 14.87
CA ARG A 81 -6.26 -5.95 14.43
C ARG A 81 -6.29 -4.78 13.48
N LYS A 82 -7.34 -4.69 12.67
CA LYS A 82 -7.61 -3.50 11.86
C LYS A 82 -7.80 -2.27 12.74
N ILE A 83 -7.35 -1.13 12.23
CA ILE A 83 -7.56 0.19 12.82
C ILE A 83 -8.24 1.08 11.79
N TYR A 84 -9.17 1.94 12.21
CA TYR A 84 -9.79 2.94 11.34
C TYR A 84 -9.12 4.31 11.48
N PRO A 85 -9.20 5.19 10.47
CA PRO A 85 -8.58 6.51 10.52
C PRO A 85 -8.97 7.38 11.73
N ALA A 86 -10.23 7.30 12.17
CA ALA A 86 -10.71 8.02 13.34
C ALA A 86 -9.99 7.56 14.61
N GLU A 87 -9.87 6.25 14.81
CA GLU A 87 -9.15 5.66 15.93
C GLU A 87 -7.66 6.03 15.90
N ALA A 88 -7.01 5.89 14.73
CA ALA A 88 -5.60 6.24 14.57
C ALA A 88 -5.34 7.71 14.96
N ARG A 89 -6.23 8.62 14.53
CA ARG A 89 -6.16 10.05 14.90
C ARG A 89 -6.31 10.26 16.41
N LEU A 90 -7.31 9.64 17.03
CA LEU A 90 -7.60 9.79 18.46
C LEU A 90 -6.45 9.27 19.33
N ARG A 91 -5.83 8.16 18.92
CA ARG A 91 -4.69 7.55 19.62
C ARG A 91 -3.34 8.14 19.23
N LYS A 92 -3.30 9.14 18.33
CA LYS A 92 -2.07 9.74 17.76
C LYS A 92 -1.14 8.69 17.13
N LEU A 93 -1.72 7.72 16.43
CA LEU A 93 -1.02 6.67 15.71
C LEU A 93 -0.90 7.00 14.23
N THR A 94 0.12 6.44 13.58
CA THR A 94 0.25 6.48 12.13
C THR A 94 -0.65 5.42 11.50
N TYR A 95 -1.50 5.84 10.57
CA TYR A 95 -2.35 4.93 9.79
C TYR A 95 -1.55 4.32 8.63
N TYR A 96 -0.93 3.16 8.86
CA TYR A 96 -0.08 2.47 7.89
C TYR A 96 -0.50 1.02 7.69
N ALA A 97 -0.14 0.45 6.54
CA ALA A 97 -0.27 -0.96 6.22
C ALA A 97 1.11 -1.65 6.17
N PRO A 98 1.21 -2.93 6.55
CA PRO A 98 2.45 -3.70 6.44
C PRO A 98 2.72 -4.07 4.98
N ILE A 99 3.98 -4.03 4.57
CA ILE A 99 4.44 -4.57 3.29
C ILE A 99 5.25 -5.83 3.57
N SER A 100 4.79 -6.95 3.00
CA SER A 100 5.49 -8.24 3.07
C SER A 100 6.05 -8.63 1.72
N ILE A 101 7.15 -9.36 1.73
CA ILE A 101 7.80 -9.85 0.52
C ILE A 101 8.27 -11.28 0.75
N ARG A 102 8.28 -12.06 -0.33
CA ARG A 102 8.96 -13.35 -0.34
C ARG A 102 10.42 -13.15 -0.76
N VAL A 103 11.32 -13.67 0.07
CA VAL A 103 12.76 -13.62 -0.14
C VAL A 103 13.24 -15.03 -0.42
N SER A 104 14.03 -15.20 -1.47
CA SER A 104 14.57 -16.50 -1.89
C SER A 104 16.09 -16.45 -2.01
N ALA A 105 16.78 -17.47 -1.49
CA ALA A 105 18.21 -17.65 -1.69
C ALA A 105 18.47 -18.43 -2.99
N ILE A 106 19.26 -17.85 -3.88
CA ILE A 106 19.74 -18.47 -5.12
C ILE A 106 21.21 -18.83 -4.92
N ILE A 107 21.53 -20.12 -5.00
CA ILE A 107 22.88 -20.67 -4.80
C ILE A 107 23.28 -21.41 -6.06
N ASN A 108 24.36 -20.97 -6.72
CA ASN A 108 24.86 -21.53 -7.99
C ASN A 108 23.72 -21.68 -9.03
N GLY A 109 22.96 -20.61 -9.26
CA GLY A 109 21.81 -20.58 -10.17
C GLY A 109 20.54 -21.33 -9.72
N ALA A 110 20.55 -22.05 -8.59
CA ALA A 110 19.40 -22.80 -8.10
C ALA A 110 18.73 -22.13 -6.89
N GLN A 111 17.41 -21.95 -6.95
CA GLN A 111 16.63 -21.52 -5.78
C GLN A 111 16.62 -22.61 -4.71
N ARG A 112 16.98 -22.24 -3.47
CA ARG A 112 17.07 -23.16 -2.34
C ARG A 112 15.97 -22.92 -1.32
N GLU A 113 16.19 -21.92 -0.46
CA GLU A 113 15.28 -21.58 0.62
C GLU A 113 14.48 -20.34 0.25
N SER A 114 13.21 -20.30 0.65
CA SER A 114 12.36 -19.12 0.52
C SER A 114 11.54 -18.94 1.78
N PHE A 115 11.42 -17.69 2.23
CA PHE A 115 10.57 -17.32 3.36
C PHE A 115 9.85 -16.02 3.06
N GLU A 116 8.73 -15.80 3.74
CA GLU A 116 7.97 -14.56 3.67
C GLU A 116 8.25 -13.73 4.91
N THR A 117 8.51 -12.45 4.73
CA THR A 117 8.77 -11.53 5.83
C THR A 117 8.15 -10.17 5.56
N GLN A 118 7.73 -9.49 6.62
CA GLN A 118 7.40 -8.07 6.56
C GLN A 118 8.70 -7.27 6.46
N ILE A 119 8.77 -6.35 5.50
CA ILE A 119 9.96 -5.51 5.27
C ILE A 119 9.79 -4.10 5.83
N CYS A 120 8.59 -3.54 5.75
CA CYS A 120 8.30 -2.19 6.22
C CYS A 120 6.81 -1.95 6.40
N ASN A 121 6.47 -0.72 6.74
CA ASN A 121 5.11 -0.21 6.80
C ASN A 121 4.99 0.99 5.86
N ILE A 122 3.85 1.12 5.18
CA ILE A 122 3.56 2.25 4.31
C ILE A 122 2.35 3.05 4.81
N PRO A 123 2.46 4.38 4.97
CA PRO A 123 1.30 5.21 5.27
C PRO A 123 0.20 5.04 4.22
N VAL A 124 -1.05 4.93 4.67
CA VAL A 124 -2.18 4.71 3.78
C VAL A 124 -2.98 5.99 3.56
N MET A 125 -3.10 6.38 2.28
CA MET A 125 -3.94 7.51 1.89
C MET A 125 -5.41 7.22 2.17
N LEU A 126 -6.11 8.17 2.79
CA LEU A 126 -7.54 8.01 3.06
C LEU A 126 -8.32 7.85 1.75
N ARG A 127 -9.32 6.96 1.75
CA ARG A 127 -10.15 6.62 0.58
C ARG A 127 -9.41 5.95 -0.59
N SER A 128 -8.12 5.67 -0.49
CA SER A 128 -7.42 4.83 -1.47
C SER A 128 -7.88 3.37 -1.40
N LYS A 129 -7.51 2.54 -2.38
CA LYS A 129 -7.88 1.11 -2.43
C LYS A 129 -7.42 0.33 -1.19
N GLN A 130 -6.29 0.75 -0.61
CA GLN A 130 -5.71 0.11 0.58
C GLN A 130 -6.28 0.63 1.91
N CYS A 131 -7.22 1.58 1.86
CA CYS A 131 -7.86 2.15 3.04
C CYS A 131 -9.14 1.40 3.40
N HIS A 132 -9.39 1.18 4.71
CA HIS A 132 -10.66 0.61 5.19
C HIS A 132 -11.90 1.47 4.89
N LEU A 133 -11.73 2.72 4.47
CA LEU A 133 -12.84 3.61 4.07
C LEU A 133 -13.15 3.54 2.56
N TYR A 134 -12.43 2.70 1.81
CA TYR A 134 -12.64 2.54 0.38
C TYR A 134 -14.02 1.98 0.09
N LYS A 135 -14.77 2.63 -0.81
CA LYS A 135 -16.13 2.25 -1.23
C LYS A 135 -17.19 2.14 -0.13
N LEU A 136 -16.90 2.56 1.10
CA LEU A 136 -17.93 2.66 2.14
C LEU A 136 -18.97 3.73 1.78
N SER A 137 -20.23 3.36 1.95
CA SER A 137 -21.40 4.24 1.83
C SER A 137 -21.41 5.32 2.94
N PRO A 138 -22.17 6.40 2.76
CA PRO A 138 -22.34 7.43 3.80
C PRO A 138 -22.71 6.87 5.18
N ASP A 139 -23.60 5.88 5.24
CA ASP A 139 -24.07 5.30 6.51
C ASP A 139 -22.98 4.42 7.17
N GLU A 140 -22.22 3.68 6.38
CA GLU A 140 -21.08 2.89 6.86
C GLU A 140 -19.94 3.78 7.39
N LEU A 141 -19.76 4.97 6.80
CA LEU A 141 -18.76 5.94 7.26
C LEU A 141 -19.12 6.60 8.58
N ILE A 142 -20.40 6.75 8.88
CA ILE A 142 -20.85 7.27 10.18
C ILE A 142 -20.61 6.23 11.28
N SER A 143 -20.60 4.95 10.91
CA SER A 143 -20.45 3.82 11.82
C SER A 143 -18.99 3.53 12.21
N HIS A 144 -18.00 4.23 11.64
CA HIS A 144 -16.57 3.96 11.77
C HIS A 144 -15.72 5.21 11.99
#